data_AF-A0A954NP95-F1
#
_entry.id   AF-A0A954NP95-F1
#
_cell.length_a   1.000
_cell.length_b   1.000
_cell.length_c   1.000
_cell.angle_alpha   90.00
_cell.angle_beta   90.00
_cell.angle_gamma   90.00
#
_symmetry.space_group_name_H-M   'P 1'
#
loop_
_entity.id
_entity.type
_entity.pdbx_description
1 polymer ?
#
loop_
_entity_poly.entity_id
_entity_poly.type
_entity_poly.pdbx_seq_one_letter_code
_entity_poly.pdbx_strand_id
1 'polypeptide(L)'
;MAKKSVRRVKNTKQAPKSSKVRKASTKAAPKQAVKKKPAAKRVAKKASKTKKNVPAKRKAVNRPIALGRPRVPGTADLDRMFRNDYEARQVFEFLKVKTVKELEEHSPEIIILELTAPLIRTVERIRKALAVNNRFLAGDQKFAVEFIKQIR
;
A
#
# COMPACT_ATOMS: atom_id res chain seq x y z
N MET A 1 7.22 -36.85 -44.22
CA MET A 1 7.47 -38.20 -43.65
C MET A 1 8.86 -38.23 -43.01
N ALA A 2 8.96 -38.56 -41.71
CA ALA A 2 10.13 -39.08 -40.96
C ALA A 2 9.83 -38.96 -39.45
N LYS A 3 9.00 -39.83 -38.86
CA LYS A 3 9.35 -41.04 -38.07
C LYS A 3 10.47 -40.87 -37.01
N LYS A 4 10.01 -40.79 -35.75
CA LYS A 4 10.48 -41.47 -34.51
C LYS A 4 11.94 -41.24 -34.05
N SER A 5 12.08 -40.82 -32.79
CA SER A 5 12.60 -41.74 -31.76
C SER A 5 12.30 -41.27 -30.34
N VAL A 6 11.40 -42.00 -29.67
CA VAL A 6 11.20 -41.99 -28.21
C VAL A 6 11.83 -43.28 -27.68
N ARG A 7 12.78 -43.16 -26.76
CA ARG A 7 13.41 -44.22 -25.93
C ARG A 7 14.12 -43.47 -24.79
N ARG A 8 14.14 -43.85 -23.51
CA ARG A 8 13.77 -45.08 -22.79
C ARG A 8 13.84 -44.76 -21.29
N VAL A 9 12.90 -45.28 -20.51
CA VAL A 9 12.90 -45.26 -19.03
C VAL A 9 13.73 -46.44 -18.48
N LYS A 10 14.34 -46.22 -17.30
CA LYS A 10 14.77 -47.14 -16.22
C LYS A 10 16.27 -46.97 -15.90
N ASN A 11 16.80 -47.13 -14.69
CA ASN A 11 16.34 -47.21 -13.29
C ASN A 11 17.56 -47.78 -12.54
N THR A 12 18.18 -47.07 -11.60
CA THR A 12 19.14 -47.70 -10.67
C THR A 12 19.20 -46.89 -9.38
N LYS A 13 18.44 -47.33 -8.36
CA LYS A 13 18.92 -47.89 -7.09
C LYS A 13 20.06 -47.08 -6.45
N GLN A 14 19.80 -46.45 -5.31
CA GLN A 14 20.29 -46.91 -4.00
C GLN A 14 19.80 -45.98 -2.87
N ALA A 15 19.10 -46.58 -1.89
CA ALA A 15 19.02 -46.08 -0.52
C ALA A 15 20.14 -46.77 0.30
N PRO A 16 20.51 -46.30 1.50
CA PRO A 16 19.70 -46.69 2.66
C PRO A 16 19.58 -45.64 3.78
N LYS A 17 18.58 -45.91 4.63
CA LYS A 17 18.32 -45.30 5.94
C LYS A 17 19.31 -45.81 6.99
N SER A 18 19.74 -44.92 7.89
CA SER A 18 20.16 -45.20 9.28
C SER A 18 20.39 -43.85 9.97
N SER A 19 20.26 -43.61 11.26
CA SER A 19 19.85 -44.39 12.42
C SER A 19 19.71 -43.40 13.58
N LYS A 20 18.73 -43.67 14.42
CA LYS A 20 18.39 -43.03 15.70
C LYS A 20 19.56 -43.19 16.68
N VAL A 21 20.03 -42.11 17.31
CA VAL A 21 20.85 -42.20 18.54
C VAL A 21 20.24 -41.30 19.60
N ARG A 22 19.55 -41.94 20.56
CA ARG A 22 19.31 -41.42 21.90
C ARG A 22 20.53 -41.78 22.76
N LYS A 23 21.04 -40.85 23.55
CA LYS A 23 21.76 -41.15 24.80
C LYS A 23 21.28 -40.20 25.89
N ALA A 24 20.73 -40.81 26.94
CA ALA A 24 20.46 -40.21 28.23
C ALA A 24 21.70 -40.38 29.13
N SER A 25 21.86 -39.50 30.12
CA SER A 25 22.17 -39.80 31.54
C SER A 25 23.09 -38.74 32.16
N THR A 26 22.61 -38.08 33.24
CA THR A 26 23.22 -37.94 34.59
C THR A 26 22.52 -36.76 35.31
N LYS A 27 21.53 -37.01 36.18
CA LYS A 27 21.60 -37.19 37.65
C LYS A 27 21.88 -35.90 38.46
N ALA A 28 20.76 -35.34 38.98
CA ALA A 28 20.48 -34.75 40.29
C ALA A 28 21.60 -34.28 41.25
N ALA A 29 21.44 -33.06 41.80
CA ALA A 29 21.12 -32.80 43.22
C ALA A 29 20.90 -31.28 43.51
N PRO A 30 19.86 -30.87 44.24
CA PRO A 30 19.66 -29.49 44.72
C PRO A 30 20.17 -29.32 46.17
N LYS A 31 20.60 -28.10 46.56
CA LYS A 31 20.82 -27.75 47.98
C LYS A 31 20.10 -26.47 48.38
N GLN A 32 19.42 -26.62 49.51
CA GLN A 32 18.53 -25.74 50.28
C GLN A 32 19.33 -24.57 50.91
N ALA A 33 18.80 -23.33 50.90
CA ALA A 33 17.89 -22.69 51.86
C ALA A 33 18.52 -22.27 53.21
N VAL A 34 18.49 -20.96 53.55
CA VAL A 34 18.26 -20.45 54.92
C VAL A 34 17.65 -19.04 54.86
N LYS A 35 16.49 -18.86 55.54
CA LYS A 35 15.79 -17.60 55.84
C LYS A 35 16.44 -16.90 57.05
N LYS A 36 16.38 -15.56 57.14
CA LYS A 36 16.02 -14.80 58.36
C LYS A 36 15.80 -13.29 58.07
N LYS A 37 14.65 -12.78 58.49
CA LYS A 37 14.23 -11.35 58.61
C LYS A 37 14.69 -10.80 60.00
N PRO A 38 14.25 -9.60 60.44
CA PRO A 38 14.52 -8.23 59.97
C PRO A 38 15.12 -7.36 61.11
N ALA A 39 15.72 -6.21 60.81
CA ALA A 39 15.99 -5.20 61.84
C ALA A 39 15.86 -3.78 61.28
N ALA A 40 15.03 -2.99 61.95
CA ALA A 40 14.69 -1.63 61.63
C ALA A 40 15.85 -0.66 61.84
N LYS A 41 15.96 0.37 60.99
CA LYS A 41 16.41 1.70 61.41
C LYS A 41 15.80 2.77 60.53
N ARG A 42 14.97 3.61 61.17
CA ARG A 42 14.45 4.87 60.63
C ARG A 42 15.63 5.76 60.25
N VAL A 43 15.63 6.28 59.03
CA VAL A 43 16.40 7.47 58.68
C VAL A 43 15.47 8.36 57.87
N ALA A 44 15.16 9.53 58.42
CA ALA A 44 14.42 10.59 57.76
C ALA A 44 15.12 10.93 56.44
N LYS A 45 14.43 10.74 55.31
CA LYS A 45 14.83 11.30 54.02
C LYS A 45 13.72 12.17 53.47
N LYS A 46 14.12 13.42 53.28
CA LYS A 46 13.49 14.54 52.55
C LYS A 46 12.40 14.11 51.58
N ALA A 47 11.28 14.83 51.64
CA ALA A 47 10.22 14.82 50.64
C ALA A 47 10.80 14.92 49.22
N SER A 48 10.89 13.78 48.53
CA SER A 48 11.07 13.76 47.09
C SER A 48 9.72 14.12 46.49
N LYS A 49 9.58 15.37 46.04
CA LYS A 49 8.49 15.77 45.15
C LYS A 49 8.44 14.76 44.01
N THR A 50 7.43 13.89 44.02
CA THR A 50 7.10 13.01 42.91
C THR A 50 6.82 13.90 41.72
N LYS A 51 7.79 14.08 40.83
CA LYS A 51 7.53 14.67 39.52
C LYS A 51 6.52 13.73 38.86
N LYS A 52 5.26 14.17 38.80
CA LYS A 52 4.25 13.56 37.93
C LYS A 52 4.89 13.53 36.55
N ASN A 53 5.23 12.33 36.08
CA ASN A 53 5.50 12.09 34.67
C ASN A 53 4.19 12.37 33.94
N VAL A 54 4.01 13.62 33.51
CA VAL A 54 2.96 13.98 32.56
C VAL A 54 3.33 13.22 31.28
N PRO A 55 2.51 12.28 30.80
CA PRO A 55 2.79 11.68 29.51
C PRO A 55 2.76 12.80 28.48
N ALA A 56 3.91 13.04 27.85
CA ALA A 56 3.99 13.96 26.73
C ALA A 56 2.90 13.56 25.73
N LYS A 57 1.94 14.47 25.47
CA LYS A 57 0.93 14.29 24.42
C LYS A 57 1.68 14.07 23.11
N ARG A 58 1.84 12.80 22.72
CA ARG A 58 2.31 12.43 21.39
C ARG A 58 1.30 13.01 20.43
N LYS A 59 1.70 14.02 19.65
CA LYS A 59 0.92 14.47 18.50
C LYS A 59 0.63 13.22 17.68
N ALA A 60 -0.65 12.98 17.40
CA ALA A 60 -1.06 11.87 16.55
C ALA A 60 -0.43 12.10 15.18
N VAL A 61 0.69 11.42 14.93
CA VAL A 61 1.22 11.29 13.58
C VAL A 61 0.19 10.47 12.84
N ASN A 62 -0.41 11.03 11.79
CA ASN A 62 -1.31 10.32 10.89
C ASN A 62 -0.54 9.13 10.31
N ARG A 63 -0.63 7.99 10.97
CA ARG A 63 -0.05 6.75 10.49
C ARG A 63 -1.06 6.16 9.51
N PRO A 64 -0.64 5.79 8.29
CA PRO A 64 -1.54 5.09 7.39
C PRO A 64 -2.09 3.86 8.09
N ILE A 65 -3.39 3.63 7.95
CA ILE A 65 -4.06 2.46 8.51
C ILE A 65 -3.42 1.24 7.85
N ALA A 66 -2.80 0.37 8.65
CA ALA A 66 -2.08 -0.78 8.14
C ALA A 66 -3.08 -1.86 7.72
N LEU A 67 -3.29 -2.02 6.41
CA LEU A 67 -4.12 -3.09 5.82
C LEU A 67 -3.42 -4.47 5.85
N GLY A 68 -2.23 -4.57 6.43
CA GLY A 68 -1.42 -5.78 6.50
C GLY A 68 -0.43 -5.92 5.35
N ARG A 69 0.08 -7.14 5.15
CA ARG A 69 1.04 -7.43 4.06
C ARG A 69 0.30 -7.42 2.71
N PRO A 70 0.82 -6.71 1.69
CA PRO A 70 0.28 -6.80 0.34
C PRO A 70 0.21 -8.25 -0.16
N ARG A 71 -0.93 -8.62 -0.72
CA ARG A 71 -1.12 -9.94 -1.36
C ARG A 71 -0.47 -10.01 -2.73
N VAL A 72 -0.39 -8.88 -3.42
CA VAL A 72 0.14 -8.73 -4.77
C VAL A 72 1.44 -7.92 -4.69
N PRO A 73 2.50 -8.31 -5.44
CA PRO A 73 3.71 -7.50 -5.50
C PRO A 73 3.45 -6.20 -6.25
N GLY A 74 4.13 -5.11 -5.86
CA GLY A 74 4.00 -3.82 -6.55
C GLY A 74 4.42 -3.86 -8.03
N THR A 75 5.23 -4.84 -8.42
CA THR A 75 5.66 -5.07 -9.81
C THR A 75 4.67 -5.90 -10.64
N ALA A 76 3.49 -6.22 -10.10
CA ALA A 76 2.48 -6.95 -10.85
C ALA A 76 1.88 -6.09 -11.98
N ASP A 77 1.64 -6.71 -13.13
CA ASP A 77 1.00 -6.07 -14.27
C ASP A 77 -0.48 -5.77 -13.95
N LEU A 78 -0.88 -4.51 -14.06
CA LEU A 78 -2.26 -4.07 -13.83
C LEU A 78 -3.25 -4.70 -14.80
N ASP A 79 -2.88 -4.82 -16.08
CA ASP A 79 -3.74 -5.40 -17.11
C ASP A 79 -4.13 -6.85 -16.84
N ARG A 80 -3.21 -7.62 -16.23
CA ARG A 80 -3.48 -9.00 -15.84
C ARG A 80 -4.36 -9.06 -14.60
N MET A 81 -4.16 -8.15 -13.66
CA MET A 81 -4.93 -8.07 -12.43
C MET A 81 -6.38 -7.64 -12.68
N PHE A 82 -6.60 -6.69 -13.59
CA PHE A 82 -7.90 -6.13 -13.95
C PHE A 82 -8.43 -6.66 -15.29
N ARG A 83 -8.10 -7.90 -15.66
CA ARG A 83 -8.49 -8.48 -16.97
C ARG A 83 -9.99 -8.41 -17.26
N ASN A 84 -10.82 -8.54 -16.23
CA ASN A 84 -12.28 -8.55 -16.35
C ASN A 84 -12.88 -7.14 -16.33
N ASP A 85 -12.10 -6.12 -15.97
CA ASP A 85 -12.53 -4.73 -15.89
C ASP A 85 -11.97 -3.97 -17.09
N TYR A 86 -12.83 -3.71 -18.08
CA TYR A 86 -12.42 -2.99 -19.27
C TYR A 86 -12.17 -1.50 -18.98
N GLU A 87 -13.01 -0.88 -18.16
CA GLU A 87 -12.93 0.55 -17.85
C GLU A 87 -11.66 0.86 -17.06
N ALA A 88 -11.31 0.03 -16.08
CA ALA A 88 -10.06 0.17 -15.33
C ALA A 88 -8.84 0.11 -16.25
N ARG A 89 -8.82 -0.81 -17.23
CA ARG A 89 -7.73 -0.91 -18.21
C ARG A 89 -7.62 0.33 -19.09
N GLN A 90 -8.74 0.94 -19.48
CA GLN A 90 -8.72 2.20 -20.22
C GLN A 90 -8.12 3.34 -19.37
N VAL A 91 -8.42 3.37 -18.07
CA VAL A 91 -7.84 4.34 -17.15
C VAL A 91 -6.31 4.16 -17.04
N PHE A 92 -5.83 2.92 -16.89
CA PHE A 92 -4.39 2.65 -16.83
C PHE A 92 -3.66 3.03 -18.12
N GLU A 93 -4.26 2.73 -19.27
CA GLU A 93 -3.74 3.12 -20.58
C GLU A 93 -3.67 4.64 -20.73
N PHE A 94 -4.71 5.36 -20.30
CA PHE A 94 -4.74 6.82 -20.33
C PHE A 94 -3.66 7.44 -19.43
N LEU A 95 -3.51 6.93 -18.21
CA LEU A 95 -2.49 7.37 -17.26
C LEU A 95 -1.07 6.87 -17.63
N LYS A 96 -0.96 5.95 -18.60
CA LYS A 96 0.29 5.27 -19.02
C LYS A 96 0.98 4.50 -17.89
N VAL A 97 0.17 3.90 -17.03
CA VAL A 97 0.60 3.15 -15.84
C VAL A 97 0.53 1.66 -16.13
N LYS A 98 1.58 0.90 -15.80
CA LYS A 98 1.64 -0.55 -16.08
C LYS A 98 1.66 -1.40 -14.82
N THR A 99 2.22 -0.88 -13.74
CA THR A 99 2.45 -1.65 -12.51
C THR A 99 1.63 -1.12 -11.34
N VAL A 100 1.32 -2.00 -10.38
CA VAL A 100 0.56 -1.63 -9.17
C VAL A 100 1.26 -0.51 -8.39
N LYS A 101 2.60 -0.54 -8.31
CA LYS A 101 3.38 0.48 -7.62
C LYS A 101 3.20 1.87 -8.24
N GLU A 102 3.20 1.96 -9.57
CA GLU A 102 2.98 3.23 -10.26
C GLU A 102 1.54 3.74 -10.03
N LEU A 103 0.53 2.85 -10.01
CA LEU A 103 -0.85 3.24 -9.70
C LEU A 103 -1.02 3.77 -8.27
N GLU A 104 -0.29 3.19 -7.31
CA GLU A 104 -0.28 3.63 -5.90
C GLU A 104 0.29 5.04 -5.70
N GLU A 105 1.06 5.58 -6.67
CA GLU A 105 1.59 6.95 -6.61
C GLU A 105 0.50 8.00 -6.88
N HIS A 106 -0.61 7.62 -7.51
CA HIS A 106 -1.72 8.51 -7.81
C HIS A 106 -2.80 8.47 -6.73
N SER A 107 -3.26 9.65 -6.30
CA SER A 107 -4.46 9.72 -5.46
C SER A 107 -5.72 9.58 -6.32
N PRO A 108 -6.84 9.07 -5.76
CA PRO A 108 -8.10 8.98 -6.49
C PRO A 108 -8.57 10.32 -7.08
N GLU A 109 -8.38 11.40 -6.33
CA GLU A 109 -8.73 12.76 -6.75
C GLU A 109 -7.90 13.22 -7.95
N ILE A 110 -6.60 12.91 -7.96
CA ILE A 110 -5.70 13.25 -9.07
C ILE A 110 -6.10 12.46 -10.32
N ILE A 111 -6.41 11.16 -10.19
CA ILE A 111 -6.85 10.32 -11.31
C ILE A 111 -8.10 10.92 -11.98
N ILE A 112 -9.10 11.31 -11.18
CA ILE A 112 -10.33 11.93 -11.69
C ILE A 112 -10.02 13.25 -12.39
N LEU A 113 -9.17 14.09 -11.80
CA LEU A 113 -8.80 15.39 -12.37
C LEU A 113 -8.06 15.23 -13.69
N GLU A 114 -7.11 14.30 -13.79
CA GLU A 114 -6.35 14.05 -15.02
C GLU A 114 -7.24 13.50 -16.14
N LEU A 115 -8.17 12.59 -15.83
CA LEU A 115 -9.13 12.05 -16.78
C LEU A 115 -10.12 13.12 -17.29
N THR A 116 -10.58 14.01 -16.40
CA THR A 116 -11.60 15.01 -16.74
C THR A 116 -11.02 16.28 -17.35
N ALA A 117 -9.76 16.62 -17.09
CA ALA A 117 -9.15 17.86 -17.55
C ALA A 117 -9.19 18.05 -19.10
N PRO A 118 -8.90 17.06 -19.94
CA PRO A 118 -9.01 17.21 -21.40
C PRO A 118 -10.46 17.46 -21.85
N LEU A 119 -11.43 16.86 -21.17
CA LEU A 119 -12.85 17.05 -21.46
C LEU A 119 -13.28 18.48 -21.12
N ILE A 120 -12.92 18.96 -19.92
CA ILE A 120 -13.19 20.33 -19.48
C ILE A 120 -12.59 21.34 -20.46
N ARG A 121 -11.29 21.19 -20.82
CA ARG A 121 -10.62 22.04 -21.81
C ARG A 121 -11.31 22.02 -23.16
N THR A 122 -11.84 20.87 -23.58
CA THR A 122 -12.57 20.74 -24.85
C THR A 122 -13.91 21.46 -24.79
N VAL A 123 -14.66 21.32 -23.71
CA VAL A 123 -15.90 22.08 -23.48
C VAL A 123 -15.62 23.58 -23.47
N GLU A 124 -14.56 24.04 -22.80
CA GLU A 124 -14.15 25.44 -22.83
C GLU A 124 -13.85 25.95 -24.24
N ARG A 125 -13.14 25.16 -25.06
CA ARG A 125 -12.90 25.51 -26.47
C ARG A 125 -14.19 25.62 -27.26
N ILE A 126 -15.13 24.70 -27.06
CA ILE A 126 -16.46 24.75 -27.70
C ILE A 126 -17.21 26.01 -27.28
N ARG A 127 -17.22 26.35 -25.99
CA ARG A 127 -17.86 27.56 -25.45
C ARG A 127 -17.29 28.83 -26.11
N LYS A 128 -15.97 28.95 -26.18
CA LYS A 128 -15.27 30.07 -26.83
C LYS A 128 -15.61 30.14 -28.32
N ALA A 129 -15.56 29.02 -29.03
CA ALA A 129 -15.88 28.97 -30.46
C ALA A 129 -17.33 29.36 -30.75
N LEU A 130 -18.29 28.94 -29.91
CA LEU A 130 -19.68 29.37 -30.04
C LEU A 130 -19.84 30.86 -29.77
N ALA A 131 -19.20 31.39 -28.74
CA ALA A 131 -19.28 32.80 -28.39
C ALA A 131 -18.77 33.72 -29.51
N VAL A 132 -17.66 33.36 -30.18
CA VAL A 132 -17.17 34.10 -31.38
C VAL A 132 -18.21 34.14 -32.50
N ASN A 133 -19.03 33.09 -32.62
CA ASN A 133 -20.11 33.00 -33.60
C ASN A 133 -21.46 33.55 -33.09
N ASN A 134 -21.46 34.34 -32.00
CA ASN A 134 -22.66 34.88 -31.36
C ASN A 134 -23.68 33.80 -30.93
N ARG A 135 -23.21 32.59 -30.59
CA ARG A 135 -24.02 31.47 -30.05
C ARG A 135 -23.53 31.07 -28.66
N PHE A 136 -24.36 30.36 -27.91
CA PHE A 136 -24.02 29.89 -26.56
C PHE A 136 -24.67 28.53 -26.26
N LEU A 137 -24.09 27.79 -25.32
CA LEU A 137 -24.69 26.58 -24.77
C LEU A 137 -25.83 26.93 -23.80
N ALA A 138 -26.74 25.99 -23.56
CA ALA A 138 -27.85 26.20 -22.63
C ALA A 138 -27.32 26.64 -21.24
N GLY A 139 -27.83 27.79 -20.73
CA GLY A 139 -27.41 28.37 -19.46
C GLY A 139 -26.10 29.18 -19.47
N ASP A 140 -25.38 29.23 -20.60
CA ASP A 140 -24.03 29.82 -20.70
C ASP A 140 -24.00 31.21 -21.36
N GLN A 141 -25.14 31.89 -21.40
CA GLN A 141 -25.27 33.19 -22.07
C GLN A 141 -24.37 34.27 -21.45
N LYS A 142 -24.24 34.28 -20.11
CA LYS A 142 -23.40 35.27 -19.40
C LYS A 142 -21.94 35.17 -19.82
N PHE A 143 -21.40 33.96 -19.87
CA PHE A 143 -20.03 33.71 -20.32
C PHE A 143 -19.82 34.19 -21.75
N ALA A 144 -20.74 33.88 -22.67
CA ALA A 144 -20.60 34.30 -24.06
C ALA A 144 -20.55 35.83 -24.21
N VAL A 145 -21.40 36.56 -23.48
CA VAL A 145 -21.40 38.03 -23.47
C VAL A 145 -20.11 38.59 -22.88
N GLU A 146 -19.64 38.06 -21.76
CA GLU A 146 -18.39 38.48 -21.13
C GLU A 146 -17.17 38.21 -22.02
N PHE A 147 -17.12 37.04 -22.65
CA PHE A 147 -16.03 36.65 -23.53
C PHE A 147 -15.96 37.51 -24.80
N ILE A 148 -17.11 37.81 -25.43
CA ILE A 148 -17.16 38.72 -26.58
C ILE A 148 -16.67 40.12 -26.18
N LYS A 149 -17.05 40.62 -24.99
CA LYS A 149 -16.58 41.92 -24.47
C LYS A 149 -15.07 41.95 -24.22
N GLN A 150 -14.45 40.81 -23.90
CA GLN A 150 -13.00 40.74 -23.66
C GLN A 150 -12.18 40.70 -24.97
N ILE A 151 -12.76 40.16 -26.05
CA ILE A 151 -12.07 40.00 -27.34
C ILE A 151 -12.23 41.21 -28.25
N ARG A 152 -13.35 41.93 -28.13
CA ARG A 152 -13.69 43.09 -28.95
C ARG A 152 -13.08 44.37 -28.38
#